data_AF-A0A971M619-F1
#
_entry.id   AF-A0A971M619-F1
#
_cell.length_a   1.000
_cell.length_b   1.000
_cell.length_c   1.000
_cell.angle_alpha   90.00
_cell.angle_beta   90.00
_cell.angle_gamma   90.00
#
_symmetry.space_group_name_H-M   'P 1'
#
loop_
_entity.id
_entity.type
_entity.pdbx_description
1 polymer ?
#
loop_
_entity_poly.entity_id
_entity_poly.type
_entity_poly.pdbx_seq_one_letter_code
_entity_poly.pdbx_strand_id
1 'polypeptide(L)'
;MYDKLDAGKIGSLLLDAWNTPEIICRIVEYQSYPQFAPPEEVPGNYREAVAILHVAHICCDYLGGIAEEEALCAFSDEYMDLLNLESKSIFDLMSTHIVPSLCKKIDVFPDYAREFILKNADM
;
A
#
# COMPACT_ATOMS: atom_id res chain seq x y z
N MET A 1 -5.24 28.08 8.52
CA MET A 1 -4.71 27.25 9.64
C MET A 1 -5.72 26.14 9.96
N TYR A 2 -6.03 25.28 8.97
CA TYR A 2 -6.93 24.13 9.09
C TYR A 2 -6.59 23.18 7.94
N ASP A 3 -5.45 22.51 8.03
CA ASP A 3 -5.04 21.53 7.00
C ASP A 3 -4.13 20.44 7.58
N LYS A 4 -4.55 19.88 8.72
CA LYS A 4 -3.94 18.68 9.32
C LYS A 4 -5.01 17.79 9.94
N LEU A 5 -6.10 17.57 9.20
CA LEU A 5 -6.89 16.37 9.45
C LEU A 5 -6.15 15.24 8.73
N ASP A 6 -5.57 14.34 9.51
CA ASP A 6 -4.90 13.13 9.03
C ASP A 6 -5.81 12.39 8.04
N ALA A 7 -5.33 12.24 6.80
CA ALA A 7 -6.11 11.64 5.72
C ALA A 7 -6.53 10.19 6.06
N GLY A 8 -5.74 9.48 6.87
CA GLY A 8 -6.11 8.16 7.39
C GLY A 8 -7.33 8.20 8.32
N LYS A 9 -7.43 9.21 9.18
CA LYS A 9 -8.60 9.40 10.05
C LYS A 9 -9.85 9.77 9.26
N ILE A 10 -9.73 10.66 8.27
CA ILE A 10 -10.86 11.00 7.39
C ILE A 10 -11.31 9.77 6.59
N GLY A 11 -10.37 9.01 6.01
CA GLY A 11 -10.66 7.79 5.27
C GLY A 11 -11.37 6.74 6.12
N SER A 12 -10.89 6.50 7.34
CA SER A 12 -11.54 5.60 8.30
C SER A 12 -12.97 6.04 8.64
N LEU A 13 -13.18 7.34 8.91
CA LEU A 13 -14.52 7.87 9.25
C LEU A 13 -15.49 7.77 8.07
N LEU A 14 -15.01 7.93 6.84
CA LEU A 14 -15.83 7.78 5.63
C LEU A 14 -16.24 6.32 5.42
N LEU A 15 -15.31 5.37 5.63
CA LEU A 15 -15.56 3.94 5.47
C LEU A 15 -16.52 3.40 6.54
N ASP A 16 -16.42 3.88 7.77
CA ASP A 16 -17.35 3.57 8.86
C ASP A 16 -18.77 4.04 8.51
N ALA A 17 -18.91 5.26 7.97
CA ALA A 17 -20.19 5.79 7.49
C ALA A 17 -20.79 4.98 6.33
N TRP A 18 -19.99 4.20 5.61
CA TRP A 18 -20.42 3.28 4.55
C TRP A 18 -20.67 1.84 5.03
N ASN A 19 -20.70 1.61 6.35
CA ASN A 19 -20.91 0.30 6.98
C ASN A 19 -19.80 -0.72 6.65
N THR A 20 -18.59 -0.23 6.41
CA THR A 20 -17.41 -1.07 6.14
C THR A 20 -16.94 -1.74 7.44
N PRO A 21 -16.47 -3.00 7.42
CA PRO A 21 -15.98 -3.65 8.64
C PRO A 21 -14.94 -2.82 9.40
N GLU A 22 -15.07 -2.74 10.73
CA GLU A 22 -14.21 -1.97 11.64
C GLU A 22 -12.71 -2.24 11.41
N ILE A 23 -12.37 -3.49 11.07
CA ILE A 23 -11.01 -3.90 10.71
C ILE A 23 -10.42 -3.06 9.57
N ILE A 24 -11.20 -2.75 8.52
CA ILE A 24 -10.75 -1.93 7.39
C ILE A 24 -10.57 -0.47 7.83
N CYS A 25 -11.48 0.03 8.66
CA CYS A 25 -11.40 1.39 9.20
C CYS A 25 -10.10 1.59 9.99
N ARG A 26 -9.76 0.63 10.86
CA ARG A 26 -8.51 0.66 11.64
C ARG A 26 -7.27 0.56 10.75
N ILE A 27 -7.25 -0.31 9.75
CA ILE A 27 -6.11 -0.41 8.82
C ILE A 27 -5.86 0.93 8.11
N VAL A 28 -6.92 1.62 7.67
CA VAL A 28 -6.82 2.93 7.02
C VAL A 28 -6.39 4.02 8.00
N GLU A 29 -6.83 3.96 9.26
CA GLU A 29 -6.34 4.86 10.31
C GLU A 29 -4.83 4.74 10.51
N TYR A 30 -4.29 3.51 10.47
CA TYR A 30 -2.88 3.24 10.67
C TYR A 30 -2.04 3.29 9.38
N GLN A 31 -2.62 3.57 8.20
CA GLN A 31 -1.90 3.49 6.92
C GLN A 31 -0.69 4.44 6.81
N SER A 32 -0.68 5.55 7.55
CA SER A 32 0.40 6.53 7.55
C SER A 32 1.49 6.22 8.59
N TYR A 33 1.28 5.22 9.45
CA TYR A 33 2.23 4.88 10.53
C TYR A 33 3.62 4.47 10.05
N PRO A 34 3.80 3.73 8.94
CA PRO A 34 5.13 3.42 8.42
C PRO A 34 6.03 4.63 8.13
N GLN A 35 5.45 5.84 8.06
CA GLN A 35 6.22 7.09 7.93
C GLN A 35 6.80 7.58 9.26
N PHE A 36 6.25 7.16 10.39
CA PHE A 36 6.51 7.76 11.70
C PHE A 36 6.81 6.75 12.81
N ALA A 37 6.44 5.48 12.65
CA ALA A 37 6.52 4.48 13.69
C ALA A 37 6.77 3.07 13.14
N PRO A 38 7.53 2.24 13.88
CA PRO A 38 7.78 0.85 13.49
C PRO A 38 6.51 -0.02 13.68
N PRO A 39 6.46 -1.24 13.11
CA PRO A 39 5.27 -2.09 13.15
C PRO A 39 4.74 -2.41 14.56
N GLU A 40 5.60 -2.43 15.57
CA GLU A 40 5.23 -2.74 16.97
C GLU A 40 4.20 -1.76 17.54
N GLU A 41 4.22 -0.51 17.07
CA GLU A 41 3.29 0.56 17.48
C GLU A 41 1.88 0.39 16.89
N VAL A 42 1.74 -0.47 15.88
CA VAL A 42 0.44 -0.87 15.34
C VAL A 42 -0.14 -2.02 16.18
N PRO A 43 -1.42 -1.96 16.59
CA PRO A 43 -2.05 -3.06 17.31
C PRO A 43 -1.94 -4.37 16.53
N GLY A 44 -1.57 -5.47 17.21
CA GLY A 44 -1.20 -6.73 16.57
C GLY A 44 -2.23 -7.30 15.60
N ASN A 45 -3.53 -7.09 15.86
CA ASN A 45 -4.63 -7.56 15.00
C ASN A 45 -4.69 -6.87 13.63
N TYR A 46 -4.01 -5.72 13.47
CA TYR A 46 -4.02 -4.91 12.24
C TYR A 46 -2.65 -4.81 11.58
N ARG A 47 -1.59 -5.19 12.31
CA ARG A 47 -0.20 -4.96 11.92
C ARG A 47 0.16 -5.52 10.56
N GLU A 48 -0.18 -6.78 10.30
CA GLU A 48 0.09 -7.43 9.01
C GLU A 48 -0.68 -6.75 7.87
N ALA A 49 -1.95 -6.41 8.09
CA ALA A 49 -2.76 -5.76 7.07
C ALA A 49 -2.30 -4.32 6.76
N VAL A 50 -1.83 -3.59 7.76
CA VAL A 50 -1.18 -2.27 7.58
C VAL A 50 0.11 -2.41 6.78
N ALA A 51 0.92 -3.43 7.07
CA ALA A 51 2.13 -3.71 6.30
C ALA A 51 1.82 -4.04 4.83
N ILE A 52 0.81 -4.88 4.58
CA ILE A 52 0.35 -5.19 3.22
C ILE A 52 -0.09 -3.91 2.50
N LEU A 53 -0.89 -3.06 3.16
CA LEU A 53 -1.36 -1.81 2.57
C LEU A 53 -0.20 -0.84 2.27
N HIS A 54 0.77 -0.74 3.17
CA HIS A 54 1.97 0.06 2.98
C HIS A 54 2.78 -0.39 1.75
N VAL A 55 3.08 -1.69 1.68
CA VAL A 55 3.81 -2.25 0.53
C VAL A 55 3.00 -2.10 -0.76
N ALA A 56 1.68 -2.22 -0.71
CA ALA A 56 0.82 -1.98 -1.87
C ALA A 56 0.88 -0.52 -2.35
N HIS A 57 0.95 0.46 -1.46
CA HIS A 57 1.18 1.86 -1.84
C HIS A 57 2.53 2.04 -2.52
N ILE A 58 3.61 1.49 -1.94
CA ILE A 58 4.94 1.55 -2.54
C ILE A 58 4.94 0.91 -3.94
N CYS A 59 4.32 -0.26 -4.11
CA CYS A 59 4.16 -0.91 -5.39
C CYS A 59 3.37 -0.07 -6.40
N CYS A 60 2.33 0.63 -5.95
CA CYS A 60 1.51 1.50 -6.80
C CYS A 60 2.29 2.74 -7.24
N ASP A 61 3.06 3.35 -6.34
CA ASP A 61 3.92 4.49 -6.62
C ASP A 61 5.04 4.09 -7.58
N TYR A 62 5.67 2.95 -7.34
CA TYR A 62 6.67 2.37 -8.24
C TYR A 62 6.11 2.11 -9.64
N LEU A 63 4.91 1.51 -9.73
CA LEU A 63 4.19 1.34 -10.99
C LEU A 63 3.79 2.69 -11.61
N GLY A 64 3.61 3.74 -10.82
CA GLY A 64 3.38 5.10 -11.31
C GLY A 64 4.63 5.79 -11.86
N GLY A 65 5.80 5.14 -11.79
CA GLY A 65 7.09 5.68 -12.22
C GLY A 65 7.85 6.45 -11.15
N ILE A 66 7.43 6.37 -9.88
CA ILE A 66 8.17 6.94 -8.75
C ILE A 66 9.36 6.02 -8.45
N ALA A 67 10.53 6.60 -8.22
CA ALA A 67 11.72 5.83 -7.86
C ALA A 67 11.53 5.11 -6.53
N GLU A 68 12.11 3.92 -6.38
CA GLU A 68 11.96 3.11 -5.15
C GLU A 68 12.40 3.90 -3.91
N GLU A 69 13.52 4.63 -4.00
CA GLU A 69 14.05 5.42 -2.89
C GLU A 69 13.13 6.59 -2.49
N GLU A 70 12.29 7.08 -3.41
CA GLU A 70 11.32 8.14 -3.15
C GLU A 70 10.02 7.61 -2.54
N ALA A 71 9.65 6.36 -2.88
CA ALA A 71 8.46 5.70 -2.35
C ALA A 71 8.69 5.13 -0.93
N LEU A 72 9.93 4.78 -0.60
CA LEU A 72 10.29 4.27 0.71
C LEU A 72 10.22 5.34 1.80
N CYS A 73 9.57 4.99 2.90
CA CYS A 73 9.46 5.75 4.14
C CYS A 73 10.44 5.23 5.21
N ALA A 74 10.58 5.99 6.31
CA ALA A 74 11.53 5.73 7.40
C ALA A 74 11.51 4.31 7.99
N PHE A 75 10.35 3.66 8.05
CA PHE A 75 10.21 2.31 8.61
C PHE A 75 9.87 1.25 7.56
N SER A 76 10.03 1.53 6.26
CA SER A 76 9.53 0.63 5.21
C SER A 76 10.17 -0.75 5.25
N ASP A 77 11.45 -0.82 5.59
CA ASP A 77 12.19 -2.08 5.70
C ASP A 77 11.57 -2.97 6.77
N GLU A 78 11.23 -2.43 7.94
CA GLU A 78 10.61 -3.18 9.03
C GLU A 78 9.21 -3.70 8.68
N TYR A 79 8.42 -2.94 7.92
CA TYR A 79 7.12 -3.41 7.44
C TYR A 79 7.26 -4.45 6.32
N MET A 80 8.32 -4.40 5.50
CA MET A 80 8.61 -5.45 4.51
C MET A 80 9.10 -6.74 5.17
N ASP A 81 10.00 -6.63 6.14
CA ASP A 81 10.53 -7.76 6.91
C ASP A 81 9.40 -8.50 7.64
N LEU A 82 8.42 -7.76 8.18
CA LEU A 82 7.24 -8.35 8.81
C LEU A 82 6.49 -9.30 7.87
N LEU A 83 6.41 -8.95 6.58
CA LEU A 83 5.71 -9.74 5.57
C LEU A 83 6.55 -10.93 5.06
N ASN A 84 7.80 -11.06 5.51
CA ASN A 84 8.74 -12.09 5.08
C ASN A 84 8.80 -12.24 3.55
N LEU A 85 8.78 -11.13 2.83
CA LEU A 85 8.84 -11.16 1.37
C LEU A 85 10.23 -11.65 0.94
N GLU A 86 10.28 -12.71 0.13
CA GLU A 86 11.55 -13.27 -0.38
C GLU A 86 12.24 -12.34 -1.40
N SER A 87 11.53 -11.32 -1.89
CA SER A 87 12.05 -10.31 -2.82
C SER A 87 13.05 -9.38 -2.14
N LYS A 88 14.20 -9.15 -2.77
CA LYS A 88 15.28 -8.32 -2.20
C LYS A 88 15.06 -6.82 -2.38
N SER A 89 14.06 -6.43 -3.17
CA SER A 89 13.67 -5.04 -3.44
C SER A 89 12.21 -4.98 -3.95
N ILE A 90 11.66 -3.78 -4.00
CA ILE A 90 10.36 -3.52 -4.64
C ILE A 90 10.42 -3.85 -6.12
N PHE A 91 11.52 -3.56 -6.80
CA PHE A 91 11.69 -3.94 -8.21
C PHE A 91 11.55 -5.46 -8.41
N ASP A 92 12.20 -6.26 -7.57
CA ASP A 92 12.13 -7.72 -7.66
C ASP A 92 10.71 -8.22 -7.40
N LEU A 93 10.03 -7.67 -6.39
CA LEU A 93 8.63 -7.98 -6.08
C LEU A 93 7.69 -7.65 -7.25
N MET A 94 7.87 -6.47 -7.83
CA MET A 94 7.04 -5.94 -8.90
C MET A 94 7.17 -6.74 -10.19
N SER A 95 8.41 -6.95 -10.63
CA SER A 95 8.73 -7.65 -11.88
C SER A 95 8.42 -9.15 -11.80
N THR A 96 8.65 -9.79 -10.64
CA THR A 96 8.50 -11.23 -10.48
C THR A 96 7.06 -11.64 -10.20
N HIS A 97 6.35 -10.87 -9.37
CA HIS A 97 5.05 -11.30 -8.82
C HIS A 97 3.90 -10.36 -9.16
N ILE A 98 4.03 -9.05 -8.88
CA ILE A 98 2.88 -8.13 -8.91
C ILE A 98 2.44 -7.82 -10.34
N VAL A 99 3.33 -7.29 -11.19
CA VAL A 99 2.99 -6.92 -12.58
C VAL A 99 2.48 -8.14 -13.37
N PRO A 100 3.15 -9.32 -13.33
CA PRO A 100 2.62 -10.51 -14.00
C PRO A 100 1.23 -10.93 -13.52
N SER A 101 0.95 -10.78 -12.22
CA SER A 101 -0.35 -11.14 -11.64
C SER A 101 -1.45 -10.16 -12.02
N LEU A 102 -1.13 -8.86 -12.10
CA LEU A 102 -2.04 -7.81 -12.58
C LEU A 102 -2.36 -8.03 -14.07
N CYS A 103 -1.34 -8.24 -14.90
CA CYS A 103 -1.51 -8.48 -16.34
C CYS A 103 -2.34 -9.74 -16.65
N LYS A 104 -2.18 -10.82 -15.87
CA LYS A 104 -3.03 -12.03 -16.00
C LYS A 104 -4.52 -11.78 -15.75
N LYS A 105 -4.85 -10.73 -14.99
CA LYS A 105 -6.22 -10.37 -14.62
C LYS A 105 -6.68 -9.08 -15.30
N ILE A 106 -5.98 -8.64 -16.35
CA ILE A 106 -6.19 -7.32 -16.96
C ILE A 106 -7.63 -7.10 -17.46
N ASP A 107 -8.28 -8.17 -17.90
CA ASP A 107 -9.63 -8.15 -18.47
C ASP A 107 -10.74 -7.93 -17.43
N VAL A 108 -10.48 -8.20 -16.14
CA VAL A 108 -11.48 -8.04 -15.07
C VAL A 108 -11.39 -6.69 -14.36
N PHE A 109 -10.36 -5.90 -14.64
CA PHE A 109 -10.23 -4.56 -14.06
C PHE A 109 -11.08 -3.53 -14.81
N PRO A 110 -11.56 -2.48 -14.10
CA PRO A 110 -12.17 -1.31 -14.72
C PRO A 110 -11.21 -0.63 -15.70
N ASP A 111 -11.75 0.06 -16.72
CA ASP A 111 -10.96 0.65 -17.81
C ASP A 111 -9.81 1.54 -17.32
N TYR A 112 -10.08 2.42 -16.34
CA TYR A 112 -9.04 3.29 -15.76
C TYR A 112 -7.87 2.52 -15.15
N ALA A 113 -8.15 1.45 -14.39
CA ALA A 113 -7.10 0.64 -13.78
C ALA A 113 -6.33 -0.16 -14.84
N ARG A 114 -7.02 -0.66 -15.87
CA ARG A 114 -6.39 -1.33 -17.01
C ARG A 114 -5.45 -0.40 -17.76
N GLU A 115 -5.89 0.82 -18.09
CA GLU A 115 -5.07 1.83 -18.76
C GLU A 115 -3.83 2.19 -17.94
N PHE A 116 -3.99 2.38 -16.62
CA PHE A 116 -2.89 2.64 -15.72
C PHE A 116 -1.87 1.50 -15.69
N ILE A 117 -2.32 0.25 -15.57
CA ILE A 117 -1.42 -0.91 -15.53
C ILE A 117 -0.69 -1.06 -16.87
N LEU A 118 -1.43 -1.09 -17.99
CA LEU A 118 -0.82 -1.30 -19.31
C LEU A 118 0.17 -0.20 -19.69
N LYS A 119 -0.09 1.05 -19.31
CA LYS A 119 0.81 2.17 -19.59
C LYS A 119 2.16 2.03 -18.90
N ASN A 120 2.18 1.43 -17.71
CA ASN A 120 3.38 1.41 -16.86
C ASN A 120 3.98 0.01 -16.63
N ALA A 121 3.35 -1.05 -17.15
CA ALA A 121 3.86 -2.42 -17.02
C ALA A 121 5.06 -2.74 -17.94
N ASP A 122 5.35 -1.88 -18.93
CA ASP A 122 6.46 -2.04 -19.88
C ASP A 122 7.79 -1.39 -19.41
N MET A 123 7.88 -0.97 -18.14
CA MET A 123 9.09 -0.40 -17.53
C MET A 123 10.13 -1.46 -17.15
#